data_AF-A0A1I1CQP0-F1
#
_entry.id   AF-A0A1I1CQP0-F1
#
_cell.length_a   1.000
_cell.length_b   1.000
_cell.length_c   1.000
_cell.angle_alpha   90.00
_cell.angle_beta   90.00
_cell.angle_gamma   90.00
#
_symmetry.space_group_name_H-M   'P 1'
#
loop_
_entity.id
_entity.type
_entity.pdbx_description
1 polymer ?
#
loop_
_entity_poly.entity_id
_entity_poly.type
_entity_poly.pdbx_seq_one_letter_code
_entity_poly.pdbx_strand_id
1 'polypeptide(L)'
;MVKPAFDESFHLSEAGHFIATAAMYVRSARIIRESERWDYQSSMLVRPTLHLLSHAIEMLLKFPLIHAGNTLEQVKMNYGHRLIDLWLEDENRHIRETVAAHAQKHWAYARDSGKWPNDDFSPNPVEVVDKALRQLGRLSTKDTSFALKYIYPEKEPAPRSAFLIDVFGDTIEDGVGNPRSLLQGLTLEQDLDPR
;
A
#
# COMPACT_ATOMS: atom_id res chain seq x y z
N MET A 1 18.43 21.07 -1.68
CA MET A 1 18.82 19.84 -0.97
C MET A 1 19.14 18.79 -2.01
N VAL A 2 20.29 18.13 -1.94
CA VAL A 2 20.70 17.13 -2.95
C VAL A 2 19.87 15.86 -2.74
N LYS A 3 19.16 15.40 -3.77
CA LYS A 3 18.43 14.13 -3.71
C LYS A 3 19.45 12.99 -3.62
N PRO A 4 19.30 12.02 -2.69
CA PRO A 4 20.24 10.92 -2.60
C PRO A 4 20.22 10.08 -3.89
N ALA A 5 21.38 9.70 -4.39
CA ALA A 5 21.49 8.80 -5.53
C ALA A 5 20.99 7.40 -5.14
N PHE A 6 20.33 6.71 -6.08
CA PHE A 6 19.98 5.29 -5.92
C PHE A 6 21.22 4.43 -6.19
N ASP A 7 22.06 4.25 -5.17
CA ASP A 7 23.19 3.32 -5.21
C ASP A 7 22.90 2.05 -4.37
N GLU A 8 23.86 1.13 -4.28
CA GLU A 8 23.74 -0.11 -3.50
C GLU A 8 23.41 0.12 -2.01
N SER A 9 23.63 1.33 -1.49
CA SER A 9 23.33 1.71 -0.11
C SER A 9 21.94 2.31 0.08
N PHE A 10 21.12 2.47 -0.97
CA PHE A 10 19.78 3.05 -0.85
C PHE A 10 18.92 2.32 0.20
N HIS A 11 19.04 1.00 0.31
CA HIS A 11 18.32 0.20 1.31
C HIS A 11 18.70 0.53 2.76
N LEU A 12 19.87 1.14 2.98
CA LEU A 12 20.34 1.62 4.29
C LEU A 12 19.85 3.05 4.60
N SER A 13 19.34 3.78 3.59
CA SER A 13 18.75 5.11 3.80
C SER A 13 17.43 5.03 4.57
N GLU A 14 17.00 6.15 5.16
CA GLU A 14 15.69 6.22 5.83
C GLU A 14 14.54 5.89 4.86
N ALA A 15 14.57 6.42 3.64
CA ALA A 15 13.59 6.10 2.60
C ALA A 15 13.60 4.60 2.22
N GLY A 16 14.78 3.99 2.12
CA GLY A 16 14.96 2.56 1.89
C GLY A 16 14.35 1.70 2.99
N HIS A 17 14.46 2.12 4.25
CA HIS A 17 13.82 1.43 5.38
C HIS A 17 12.30 1.45 5.26
N PHE A 18 11.69 2.55 4.80
CA PHE A 18 10.24 2.65 4.64
C PHE A 18 9.71 1.65 3.59
N ILE A 19 10.33 1.59 2.41
CA ILE A 19 9.89 0.65 1.37
C ILE A 19 10.16 -0.81 1.75
N ALA A 20 11.27 -1.10 2.43
CA ALA A 20 11.55 -2.45 2.95
C ALA A 20 10.54 -2.86 4.04
N THR A 21 10.17 -1.94 4.93
CA THR A 21 9.15 -2.17 5.96
C THR A 21 7.77 -2.40 5.33
N ALA A 22 7.43 -1.65 4.28
CA ALA A 22 6.20 -1.87 3.52
C ALA A 22 6.14 -3.31 2.97
N ALA A 23 7.26 -3.79 2.39
CA ALA A 23 7.38 -5.14 1.85
C ALA A 23 7.21 -6.22 2.92
N MET A 24 7.81 -6.02 4.11
CA MET A 24 7.65 -6.93 5.23
C MET A 24 6.17 -7.05 5.66
N TYR A 25 5.46 -5.93 5.78
CA TYR A 25 4.06 -5.93 6.20
C TYR A 25 3.14 -6.56 5.15
N VAL A 26 3.29 -6.22 3.86
CA VAL A 26 2.43 -6.79 2.81
C VAL A 26 2.67 -8.29 2.63
N ARG A 27 3.93 -8.74 2.74
CA ARG A 27 4.27 -10.17 2.73
C ARG A 27 3.65 -10.90 3.92
N SER A 28 3.65 -10.27 5.09
CA SER A 28 3.00 -10.83 6.28
C SER A 28 1.49 -10.96 6.09
N ALA A 29 0.85 -9.94 5.49
CA ALA A 29 -0.57 -10.00 5.15
C ALA A 29 -0.88 -11.12 4.14
N ARG A 30 -0.02 -11.28 3.11
CA ARG A 30 -0.11 -12.37 2.12
C ARG A 30 0.00 -13.75 2.76
N ILE A 31 0.97 -13.95 3.66
CA ILE A 31 1.14 -15.22 4.41
C ILE A 31 -0.13 -15.57 5.21
N ILE A 32 -0.75 -14.60 5.90
CA ILE A 32 -1.99 -14.88 6.64
C ILE A 32 -3.12 -15.25 5.68
N ARG A 33 -3.24 -14.54 4.56
CA ARG A 33 -4.28 -14.79 3.55
C ARG A 33 -4.15 -16.16 2.88
N GLU A 34 -2.92 -16.64 2.68
CA GLU A 34 -2.60 -17.92 2.06
C GLU A 34 -2.54 -19.08 3.07
N SER A 35 -2.67 -18.79 4.38
CA SER A 35 -2.63 -19.83 5.40
C SER A 35 -3.85 -20.74 5.32
N GLU A 36 -3.67 -22.03 5.63
CA GLU A 36 -4.77 -23.00 5.71
C GLU A 36 -5.88 -22.53 6.67
N ARG A 37 -5.51 -21.78 7.73
CA ARG A 37 -6.47 -21.23 8.69
C ARG A 37 -7.40 -20.19 8.08
N TRP A 38 -7.00 -19.51 7.00
CA TRP A 38 -7.87 -18.57 6.31
C TRP A 38 -9.16 -19.23 5.82
N ASP A 39 -9.05 -20.44 5.28
CA ASP A 39 -10.20 -21.15 4.71
C ASP A 39 -11.24 -21.55 5.76
N TYR A 40 -10.80 -21.77 7.01
CA TYR A 40 -11.68 -22.18 8.11
C TYR A 40 -12.05 -21.05 9.09
N GLN A 41 -11.25 -19.97 9.16
CA GLN A 41 -11.36 -18.90 10.15
C GLN A 41 -11.15 -17.50 9.55
N SER A 42 -11.53 -17.31 8.28
CA SER A 42 -11.38 -16.03 7.58
C SER A 42 -11.89 -14.83 8.38
N SER A 43 -13.04 -14.93 9.06
CA SER A 43 -13.62 -13.83 9.86
C SER A 43 -12.68 -13.33 10.97
N MET A 44 -11.92 -14.21 11.62
CA MET A 44 -10.96 -13.85 12.66
C MET A 44 -9.66 -13.27 12.08
N LEU A 45 -9.25 -13.71 10.89
CA LEU A 45 -7.98 -13.34 10.27
C LEU A 45 -8.07 -12.11 9.37
N VAL A 46 -9.27 -11.73 8.92
CA VAL A 46 -9.49 -10.54 8.07
C VAL A 46 -8.95 -9.27 8.74
N ARG A 47 -9.28 -9.01 10.01
CA ARG A 47 -8.85 -7.76 10.68
C ARG A 47 -7.33 -7.66 10.88
N PRO A 48 -6.64 -8.68 11.43
CA PRO A 48 -5.18 -8.69 11.47
C PRO A 48 -4.55 -8.49 10.09
N THR A 49 -5.11 -9.11 9.05
CA THR A 49 -4.63 -8.97 7.67
C THR A 49 -4.78 -7.54 7.17
N LEU A 50 -5.94 -6.93 7.39
CA LEU A 50 -6.19 -5.53 7.02
C LEU A 50 -5.36 -4.55 7.85
N HIS A 51 -5.03 -4.88 9.09
CA HIS A 51 -4.14 -4.08 9.93
C HIS A 51 -2.71 -4.08 9.37
N LEU A 52 -2.17 -5.26 9.03
CA LEU A 52 -0.86 -5.37 8.37
C LEU A 52 -0.85 -4.64 7.03
N LEU A 53 -1.89 -4.82 6.21
CA LEU A 53 -2.02 -4.12 4.94
C LEU A 53 -2.08 -2.60 5.12
N SER A 54 -2.84 -2.11 6.11
CA SER A 54 -2.91 -0.68 6.44
C SER A 54 -1.51 -0.12 6.76
N HIS A 55 -0.70 -0.86 7.53
CA HIS A 55 0.68 -0.47 7.82
C HIS A 55 1.59 -0.53 6.60
N ALA A 56 1.44 -1.55 5.75
CA ALA A 56 2.19 -1.64 4.50
C ALA A 56 1.96 -0.41 3.60
N ILE A 57 0.69 -0.04 3.43
CA ILE A 57 0.27 1.13 2.66
C ILE A 57 0.79 2.42 3.30
N GLU A 58 0.69 2.56 4.63
CA GLU A 58 1.22 3.73 5.32
C GLU A 58 2.73 3.91 5.08
N MET A 59 3.51 2.84 5.17
CA MET A 59 4.96 2.89 4.93
C MET A 59 5.29 3.20 3.48
N LEU A 60 4.56 2.60 2.53
CA LEU A 60 4.66 2.89 1.11
C LEU A 60 4.40 4.37 0.80
N LEU A 61 3.39 4.99 1.43
CA LEU A 61 3.04 6.39 1.18
C LEU A 61 3.94 7.39 1.90
N LYS A 62 4.66 6.97 2.94
CA LYS A 62 5.69 7.79 3.58
C LYS A 62 7.00 7.80 2.81
N PHE A 63 7.28 6.73 2.04
CA PHE A 63 8.52 6.60 1.30
C PHE A 63 8.83 7.80 0.38
N PRO A 64 7.93 8.26 -0.51
CA PRO A 64 8.23 9.41 -1.37
C PRO A 64 8.41 10.72 -0.61
N LEU A 65 7.69 10.91 0.49
CA LEU A 65 7.81 12.10 1.34
C LEU A 65 9.18 12.18 2.02
N ILE A 66 9.67 11.06 2.58
CA ILE A 66 11.00 10.96 3.18
C ILE A 66 12.08 11.16 2.11
N HIS A 67 11.91 10.52 0.94
CA HIS A 67 12.84 10.71 -0.19
C HIS A 67 12.88 12.16 -0.69
N ALA A 68 11.74 12.86 -0.70
CA ALA A 68 11.66 14.27 -1.06
C ALA A 68 12.33 15.19 -0.03
N GLY A 69 12.70 14.67 1.14
CA GLY A 69 13.47 15.39 2.14
C GLY A 69 12.74 15.71 3.43
N ASN A 70 11.50 15.27 3.59
CA ASN A 70 10.80 15.44 4.86
C ASN A 70 11.45 14.55 5.92
N THR A 71 11.59 15.08 7.14
CA THR A 71 12.02 14.26 8.28
C THR A 71 10.86 13.39 8.78
N LEU A 72 11.19 12.30 9.45
CA LEU A 72 10.19 11.47 10.12
C LEU A 72 9.30 12.26 11.08
N GLU A 73 9.88 13.23 11.80
CA GLU A 73 9.15 14.11 12.72
C GLU A 73 8.10 14.94 11.96
N GLN A 74 8.48 15.54 10.83
CA GLN A 74 7.56 16.31 9.98
C GLN A 74 6.44 15.44 9.44
N VAL A 75 6.75 14.27 8.90
CA VAL A 75 5.75 13.33 8.38
C VAL A 75 4.79 12.88 9.51
N LYS A 76 5.30 12.62 10.71
CA LYS A 76 4.49 12.24 11.87
C LYS A 76 3.58 13.37 12.34
N MET A 77 4.07 14.61 12.40
CA MET A 77 3.28 15.77 12.80
C MET A 77 2.20 16.10 11.76
N ASN A 78 2.56 16.09 10.48
CA ASN A 78 1.69 16.51 9.39
C ASN A 78 0.64 15.46 9.00
N TYR A 79 0.92 14.17 9.20
CA TYR A 79 0.02 13.09 8.75
C TYR A 79 -0.25 12.05 9.83
N GLY A 80 0.75 11.69 10.63
CA GLY A 80 0.63 10.61 11.61
C GLY A 80 0.28 9.29 10.93
N HIS A 81 -0.93 8.78 11.20
CA HIS A 81 -1.52 7.56 10.60
C HIS A 81 -2.69 7.86 9.66
N ARG A 82 -2.88 9.13 9.26
CA ARG A 82 -3.99 9.54 8.38
C ARG A 82 -3.69 9.11 6.94
N LEU A 83 -4.09 7.87 6.61
CA LEU A 83 -3.83 7.23 5.31
C LEU A 83 -4.32 8.05 4.12
N ILE A 84 -5.49 8.68 4.22
CA ILE A 84 -6.06 9.45 3.10
C ILE A 84 -5.28 10.73 2.84
N ASP A 85 -4.81 11.39 3.91
CA ASP A 85 -3.99 12.59 3.75
C ASP A 85 -2.69 12.21 3.04
N LEU A 86 -2.01 11.15 3.50
CA LEU A 86 -0.83 10.60 2.81
C LEU A 86 -1.13 10.24 1.36
N TRP A 87 -2.25 9.55 1.09
CA TRP A 87 -2.63 9.11 -0.25
C TRP A 87 -2.78 10.26 -1.23
N LEU A 88 -3.19 11.44 -0.76
CA LEU A 88 -3.48 12.60 -1.60
C LEU A 88 -2.28 13.53 -1.83
N GLU A 89 -1.17 13.35 -1.10
CA GLU A 89 0.03 14.17 -1.28
C GLU A 89 0.59 14.07 -2.71
N ASP A 90 1.15 15.16 -3.21
CA ASP A 90 1.64 15.24 -4.59
C ASP A 90 2.80 14.26 -4.84
N GLU A 91 3.68 14.08 -3.87
CA GLU A 91 4.80 13.13 -3.89
C GLU A 91 4.34 11.69 -4.13
N ASN A 92 3.09 11.36 -3.76
CA ASN A 92 2.51 10.04 -3.93
C ASN A 92 1.81 9.84 -5.29
N ARG A 93 1.89 10.81 -6.23
CA ARG A 93 1.23 10.70 -7.54
C ARG A 93 1.61 9.44 -8.32
N HIS A 94 2.90 9.12 -8.43
CA HIS A 94 3.34 7.92 -9.16
C HIS A 94 2.90 6.63 -8.47
N ILE A 95 2.83 6.62 -7.12
CA ILE A 95 2.22 5.49 -6.41
C ILE A 95 0.75 5.34 -6.80
N ARG A 96 -0.02 6.42 -6.88
CA ARG A 96 -1.43 6.36 -7.32
C ARG A 96 -1.56 5.81 -8.75
N GLU A 97 -0.69 6.23 -9.65
CA GLU A 97 -0.66 5.77 -11.05
C GLU A 97 -0.32 4.27 -11.13
N THR A 98 0.72 3.83 -10.43
CA THR A 98 1.14 2.41 -10.37
C THR A 98 0.07 1.53 -9.73
N VAL A 99 -0.53 1.97 -8.63
CA VAL A 99 -1.65 1.29 -7.99
C VAL A 99 -2.84 1.17 -8.94
N ALA A 100 -3.16 2.22 -9.70
CA ALA A 100 -4.24 2.16 -10.68
C ALA A 100 -3.98 1.14 -11.79
N ALA A 101 -2.74 1.06 -12.29
CA ALA A 101 -2.35 0.06 -13.29
C ALA A 101 -2.47 -1.37 -12.74
N HIS A 102 -1.95 -1.62 -11.53
CA HIS A 102 -2.06 -2.94 -10.88
C HIS A 102 -3.50 -3.31 -10.53
N ALA A 103 -4.31 -2.35 -10.10
CA ALA A 103 -5.73 -2.54 -9.84
C ALA A 103 -6.45 -3.04 -11.10
N GLN A 104 -6.20 -2.42 -12.26
CA GLN A 104 -6.76 -2.86 -13.53
C GLN A 104 -6.29 -4.27 -13.91
N LYS A 105 -4.98 -4.53 -13.81
CA LYS A 105 -4.37 -5.83 -14.12
C LYS A 105 -4.99 -6.97 -13.30
N HIS A 106 -5.02 -6.82 -11.97
CA HIS A 106 -5.53 -7.86 -11.06
C HIS A 106 -7.04 -8.04 -11.18
N TRP A 107 -7.79 -6.96 -11.42
CA TRP A 107 -9.23 -7.04 -11.64
C TRP A 107 -9.57 -7.80 -12.93
N ALA A 108 -8.88 -7.48 -14.03
CA ALA A 108 -9.05 -8.17 -15.30
C ALA A 108 -8.68 -9.66 -15.17
N TYR A 109 -7.55 -9.97 -14.54
CA TYR A 109 -7.14 -11.35 -14.30
C TYR A 109 -8.17 -12.12 -13.47
N ALA A 110 -8.67 -11.53 -12.36
CA ALA A 110 -9.66 -12.18 -11.51
C ALA A 110 -10.96 -12.47 -12.27
N ARG A 111 -11.46 -11.48 -13.05
CA ARG A 111 -12.65 -11.62 -13.90
C ARG A 111 -12.47 -12.73 -14.95
N ASP A 112 -11.34 -12.72 -15.65
CA ASP A 112 -11.11 -13.61 -16.79
C ASP A 112 -10.71 -15.04 -16.36
N SER A 113 -10.27 -15.21 -15.11
CA SER A 113 -9.88 -16.52 -14.56
C SER A 113 -11.04 -17.50 -14.34
N GLY A 114 -12.28 -17.00 -14.25
CA GLY A 114 -13.46 -17.81 -13.92
C GLY A 114 -13.47 -18.39 -12.49
N LYS A 115 -12.47 -18.09 -11.65
CA LYS A 115 -12.36 -18.60 -10.28
C LYS A 115 -13.37 -17.99 -9.31
N TRP A 116 -13.94 -16.83 -9.67
CA TRP A 116 -14.84 -16.05 -8.81
C TRP A 116 -16.18 -15.79 -9.52
N PRO A 117 -16.97 -16.83 -9.82
CA PRO A 117 -18.16 -16.69 -10.68
C PRO A 117 -19.29 -15.85 -10.06
N ASN A 118 -19.25 -15.62 -8.75
CA ASN A 118 -20.26 -14.84 -8.01
C ASN A 118 -19.80 -13.42 -7.65
N ASP A 119 -18.57 -13.04 -8.03
CA ASP A 119 -18.06 -11.70 -7.75
C ASP A 119 -18.61 -10.68 -8.76
N ASP A 120 -18.98 -9.51 -8.26
CA ASP A 120 -19.32 -8.37 -9.11
C ASP A 120 -18.05 -7.65 -9.57
N PHE A 121 -17.81 -7.70 -10.89
CA PHE A 121 -16.72 -7.04 -11.61
C PHE A 121 -17.16 -5.80 -12.39
N SER A 122 -18.42 -5.36 -12.27
CA SER A 122 -18.92 -4.15 -12.94
C SER A 122 -18.32 -2.82 -12.44
N PRO A 123 -17.88 -2.67 -11.17
CA PRO A 123 -17.25 -1.43 -10.72
C PRO A 123 -15.89 -1.17 -11.36
N ASN A 124 -15.50 0.11 -11.39
CA ASN A 124 -14.15 0.52 -11.74
C ASN A 124 -13.16 0.07 -10.63
N PRO A 125 -12.12 -0.73 -10.94
CA PRO A 125 -11.19 -1.23 -9.93
C PRO A 125 -10.43 -0.13 -9.18
N VAL A 126 -10.18 1.02 -9.81
CA VAL A 126 -9.50 2.15 -9.16
C VAL A 126 -10.40 2.74 -8.07
N GLU A 127 -11.70 2.89 -8.34
CA GLU A 127 -12.68 3.37 -7.37
C GLU A 127 -12.86 2.37 -6.20
N VAL A 128 -12.71 1.07 -6.48
CA VAL A 128 -12.72 0.03 -5.44
C VAL A 128 -11.52 0.19 -4.50
N VAL A 129 -10.33 0.48 -5.02
CA VAL A 129 -9.13 0.76 -4.21
C VAL A 129 -9.34 2.03 -3.37
N ASP A 130 -9.81 3.13 -3.98
CA ASP A 130 -10.05 4.39 -3.27
C ASP A 130 -11.07 4.23 -2.14
N LYS A 131 -12.17 3.51 -2.39
CA LYS A 131 -13.17 3.20 -1.37
C LYS A 131 -12.56 2.37 -0.24
N ALA A 132 -11.74 1.38 -0.57
CA ALA A 132 -11.09 0.55 0.40
C ALA A 132 -10.06 1.31 1.26
N LEU A 133 -9.28 2.22 0.67
CA LEU A 133 -8.37 3.09 1.40
C LEU A 133 -9.12 3.97 2.40
N ARG A 134 -10.27 4.51 2.01
CA ARG A 134 -11.12 5.32 2.92
C ARG A 134 -11.65 4.47 4.08
N GLN A 135 -12.03 3.23 3.80
CA GLN A 135 -12.44 2.28 4.84
C GLN A 135 -11.28 1.95 5.79
N LEU A 136 -10.10 1.62 5.27
CA LEU A 136 -8.90 1.38 6.09
C LEU A 136 -8.55 2.58 6.95
N GLY A 137 -8.54 3.79 6.36
CA GLY A 137 -8.30 5.04 7.09
C GLY A 137 -9.27 5.22 8.25
N ARG A 138 -10.57 5.03 8.03
CA ARG A 138 -11.61 5.09 9.07
C ARG A 138 -11.39 4.05 10.17
N LEU A 139 -11.10 2.80 9.81
CA LEU A 139 -10.92 1.69 10.76
C LEU A 139 -9.65 1.84 11.63
N SER A 140 -8.73 2.71 11.22
CA SER A 140 -7.51 3.07 11.97
C SER A 140 -7.70 4.24 12.94
N THR A 141 -8.90 4.83 13.03
CA THR A 141 -9.16 6.01 13.88
C THR A 141 -9.76 5.66 15.25
N LYS A 142 -9.74 6.63 16.16
CA LYS A 142 -10.46 6.59 17.44
C LYS A 142 -11.97 6.46 17.26
N ASP A 143 -12.53 6.94 16.16
CA ASP A 143 -13.98 6.92 15.89
C ASP A 143 -14.52 5.49 15.77
N THR A 144 -13.68 4.56 15.34
CA THR A 144 -13.97 3.12 15.32
C THR A 144 -13.36 2.37 16.51
N SER A 145 -12.88 3.10 17.52
CA SER A 145 -12.08 2.56 18.63
C SER A 145 -10.88 1.75 18.14
N PHE A 146 -10.25 2.16 17.03
CA PHE A 146 -9.18 1.42 16.37
C PHE A 146 -9.62 0.01 15.98
N ALA A 147 -10.69 -0.10 15.19
CA ALA A 147 -11.28 -1.39 14.79
C ALA A 147 -10.28 -2.34 14.08
N LEU A 148 -9.20 -1.84 13.47
CA LEU A 148 -8.13 -2.73 12.97
C LEU A 148 -7.27 -3.34 14.09
N LYS A 149 -7.13 -2.65 15.22
CA LYS A 149 -6.29 -3.06 16.35
C LYS A 149 -7.00 -4.01 17.32
N TYR A 150 -8.33 -3.93 17.40
CA TYR A 150 -9.13 -4.73 18.33
C TYR A 150 -10.18 -5.57 17.58
N ILE A 151 -10.40 -6.80 18.06
CA ILE A 151 -11.45 -7.70 17.55
C ILE A 151 -12.80 -7.09 17.93
N TYR A 152 -13.45 -6.43 16.96
CA TYR A 152 -14.76 -5.80 17.15
C TYR A 152 -15.85 -6.71 16.59
N PRO A 153 -17.07 -6.72 17.19
CA PRO A 153 -18.17 -7.53 16.71
C PRO A 153 -18.60 -7.17 15.27
N GLU A 154 -18.23 -8.05 14.34
CA GLU A 154 -18.80 -8.49 13.05
C GLU A 154 -19.72 -7.63 12.15
N LYS A 155 -20.00 -6.34 12.42
CA LYS A 155 -20.99 -5.58 11.63
C LYS A 155 -20.46 -4.56 10.63
N GLU A 156 -19.17 -4.21 10.67
CA GLU A 156 -18.62 -3.25 9.71
C GLU A 156 -18.15 -3.95 8.42
N PRO A 157 -18.62 -3.52 7.23
CA PRO A 157 -18.13 -4.02 5.96
C PRO A 157 -16.62 -3.79 5.84
N ALA A 158 -15.86 -4.88 5.69
CA ALA A 158 -14.42 -4.85 5.50
C ALA A 158 -14.09 -4.81 3.99
N PRO A 159 -13.01 -4.10 3.58
CA PRO A 159 -12.59 -4.10 2.18
C PRO A 159 -12.04 -5.48 1.74
N ARG A 160 -12.02 -5.72 0.43
CA ARG A 160 -11.54 -6.98 -0.18
C ARG A 160 -10.03 -7.15 0.03
N SER A 161 -9.64 -7.76 1.15
CA SER A 161 -8.23 -7.90 1.56
C SER A 161 -7.34 -8.55 0.51
N ALA A 162 -7.81 -9.61 -0.16
CA ALA A 162 -7.07 -10.30 -1.21
C ALA A 162 -6.69 -9.36 -2.37
N PHE A 163 -7.69 -8.67 -2.93
CA PHE A 163 -7.46 -7.73 -4.03
C PHE A 163 -6.47 -6.63 -3.66
N LEU A 164 -6.57 -6.07 -2.45
CA LEU A 164 -5.64 -5.03 -2.02
C LEU A 164 -4.23 -5.57 -1.74
N ILE A 165 -4.09 -6.78 -1.21
CA ILE A 165 -2.78 -7.43 -1.03
C ILE A 165 -2.09 -7.61 -2.37
N ASP A 166 -2.82 -8.00 -3.41
CA ASP A 166 -2.24 -8.20 -4.75
C ASP A 166 -1.84 -6.85 -5.37
N VAL A 167 -2.73 -5.85 -5.32
CA VAL A 167 -2.47 -4.52 -5.90
C VAL A 167 -1.33 -3.80 -5.20
N PHE A 168 -1.37 -3.68 -3.88
CA PHE A 168 -0.31 -3.02 -3.12
C PHE A 168 0.95 -3.88 -3.02
N GLY A 169 0.82 -5.21 -3.07
CA GLY A 169 1.94 -6.14 -3.12
C GLY A 169 2.80 -5.91 -4.36
N ASP A 170 2.20 -5.95 -5.55
CA ASP A 170 2.93 -5.69 -6.80
C ASP A 170 3.51 -4.27 -6.82
N THR A 171 2.76 -3.26 -6.34
CA THR A 171 3.25 -1.88 -6.24
C THR A 171 4.50 -1.78 -5.35
N ILE A 172 4.50 -2.45 -4.20
CA ILE A 172 5.63 -2.45 -3.27
C ILE A 172 6.80 -3.25 -3.84
N GLU A 173 6.55 -4.38 -4.50
CA GLU A 173 7.57 -5.18 -5.17
C GLU A 173 8.28 -4.38 -6.28
N ASP A 174 7.52 -3.61 -7.08
CA ASP A 174 8.10 -2.68 -8.06
C ASP A 174 9.01 -1.64 -7.38
N GLY A 175 8.58 -1.10 -6.23
CA GLY A 175 9.36 -0.16 -5.44
C GLY A 175 10.61 -0.76 -4.79
N VAL A 176 10.57 -2.02 -4.38
CA VAL A 176 11.76 -2.71 -3.84
C VAL A 176 12.76 -3.03 -4.96
N GLY A 177 12.27 -3.49 -6.11
CA GLY A 177 13.12 -3.85 -7.25
C GLY A 177 13.68 -2.62 -7.99
N ASN A 178 12.90 -1.54 -8.06
CA ASN A 178 13.30 -0.27 -8.65
C ASN A 178 12.59 0.90 -7.94
N PRO A 179 13.17 1.44 -6.85
CA PRO A 179 12.56 2.51 -6.06
C PRO A 179 12.19 3.76 -6.86
N ARG A 180 12.91 4.03 -7.95
CA ARG A 180 12.66 5.17 -8.84
C ARG A 180 11.31 5.08 -9.54
N SER A 181 10.79 3.87 -9.76
CA SER A 181 9.49 3.66 -10.40
C SER A 181 8.32 4.30 -9.64
N LEU A 182 8.50 4.56 -8.34
CA LEU A 182 7.47 5.12 -7.46
C LEU A 182 7.68 6.60 -7.12
N LEU A 183 8.70 7.26 -7.67
CA LEU A 183 9.11 8.61 -7.27
C LEU A 183 8.89 9.64 -8.38
N GLN A 184 8.26 10.75 -8.01
CA GLN A 184 7.99 11.85 -8.92
C GLN A 184 9.28 12.54 -9.42
N GLY A 185 9.31 12.81 -10.73
CA GLY A 185 10.26 13.76 -11.34
C GLY A 185 11.64 13.19 -11.69
N LEU A 186 11.75 11.87 -11.83
CA LEU A 186 12.90 11.22 -12.45
C LEU A 186 12.49 10.74 -13.84
N THR A 187 12.55 11.63 -14.84
CA THR A 187 12.63 11.16 -16.23
C THR A 187 13.99 10.47 -16.41
N LEU A 188 14.01 9.37 -17.18
CA LEU A 188 15.20 8.58 -17.55
C LEU A 188 16.39 9.40 -18.09
N GLU A 189 16.19 10.70 -18.38
CA GLU A 189 17.20 11.61 -18.91
C GLU A 189 18.19 12.14 -17.87
N GLN A 190 17.97 11.96 -16.56
CA GLN A 190 18.87 12.52 -15.54
C GLN A 190 20.11 11.67 -15.21
N ASP A 191 20.26 10.49 -15.82
CA ASP A 191 21.43 9.60 -15.63
C ASP A 191 22.27 9.40 -16.91
N LEU A 192 22.09 10.24 -17.93
CA LEU A 192 22.92 10.22 -19.15
C LEU A 192 24.00 11.32 -19.20
N ASP A 193 24.45 11.87 -18.07
CA ASP A 193 25.69 12.65 -18.04
C ASP A 193 26.73 12.01 -17.09
N PRO A 194 27.66 11.21 -17.62
CA PRO A 194 28.89 10.87 -16.93
C PRO A 194 29.87 12.05 -17.11
N ARG A 195 29.89 12.98 -16.16
CA ARG A 195 30.98 13.95 -16.01
C ARG A 195 31.39 14.12 -14.55
#